data_AF-A0A9E4A4Z6-F1
#
_entry.id   AF-A0A9E4A4Z6-F1
#
_cell.length_a   1.000
_cell.length_b   1.000
_cell.length_c   1.000
_cell.angle_alpha   90.00
_cell.angle_beta   90.00
_cell.angle_gamma   90.00
#
_symmetry.space_group_name_H-M   'P 1'
#
loop_
_entity.id
_entity.type
_entity.pdbx_description
1 polymer ?
#
loop_
_entity_poly.entity_id
_entity_poly.type
_entity_poly.pdbx_seq_one_letter_code
_entity_poly.pdbx_strand_id
1 'polypeptide(L)'
;MTTFEQHVRARTPTREEIDHFLDPEKLSWGQFDPEVGYILGNYLPQDGIDNSVTINTVQKNGTRSAALYADRARRINTYGNSFTQGAQVSDEETWQEYLAAHLGEP
;
A
#
# COMPACT_ATOMS: atom_id res chain seq x y z
N MET A 1 4.32 -16.89 32.08
CA MET A 1 3.03 -16.43 31.52
C MET A 1 3.15 -14.91 31.39
N THR A 2 3.04 -14.38 30.18
CA THR A 2 3.21 -12.93 29.91
C THR A 2 1.96 -12.18 30.38
N THR A 3 2.11 -11.09 31.12
CA THR A 3 0.96 -10.26 31.48
C THR A 3 0.45 -9.48 30.28
N PHE A 4 -0.79 -8.98 30.34
CA PHE A 4 -1.33 -8.11 29.29
C PHE A 4 -0.49 -6.84 29.12
N GLU A 5 -0.03 -6.23 30.21
CA GLU A 5 0.85 -5.05 30.15
C GLU A 5 2.16 -5.37 29.42
N GLN A 6 2.82 -6.49 29.75
CA GLN A 6 4.03 -6.93 29.07
C GLN A 6 3.78 -7.18 27.58
N HIS A 7 2.63 -7.77 27.24
CA HIS A 7 2.23 -8.01 25.85
C HIS A 7 2.05 -6.72 25.05
N VAL A 8 1.44 -5.69 25.64
CA VAL A 8 1.23 -4.37 25.01
C VAL A 8 2.55 -3.62 24.86
N ARG A 9 3.37 -3.56 25.93
CA ARG A 9 4.68 -2.89 25.87
C ARG A 9 5.59 -3.50 24.81
N ALA A 10 5.58 -4.82 24.67
CA ALA A 10 6.39 -5.53 23.69
C ALA A 10 5.95 -5.32 22.22
N ARG A 11 4.77 -4.73 21.98
CA ARG A 11 4.25 -4.41 20.63
C ARG A 11 4.08 -2.91 20.40
N THR A 12 4.41 -2.10 21.39
CA THR A 12 4.38 -0.65 21.22
C THR A 12 5.53 -0.27 20.29
N PRO A 13 5.28 0.54 19.24
CA PRO A 13 6.33 0.94 18.34
C PRO A 13 7.50 1.59 19.06
N THR A 14 8.72 1.25 18.67
CA THR A 14 9.91 1.95 19.14
C THR A 14 10.01 3.33 18.50
N ARG A 15 10.88 4.18 19.03
CA ARG A 15 11.13 5.49 18.43
C ARG A 15 11.67 5.36 17.00
N GLU A 16 12.56 4.39 16.79
CA GLU A 16 13.16 4.10 15.49
C GLU A 16 12.10 3.64 14.47
N GLU A 17 11.12 2.85 14.89
CA GLU A 17 10.00 2.44 14.03
C GLU A 17 9.11 3.64 13.66
N ILE A 18 8.87 4.55 14.60
CA ILE A 18 8.13 5.79 14.36
C ILE A 18 8.91 6.70 13.40
N ASP A 19 10.21 6.92 13.66
CA ASP A 19 11.07 7.76 12.81
C ASP A 19 11.15 7.20 11.38
N HIS A 20 11.19 5.86 11.21
CA HIS A 20 11.11 5.21 9.90
C HIS A 20 9.76 5.43 9.22
N PHE A 21 8.64 5.31 9.94
CA PHE A 21 7.31 5.54 9.38
C PHE A 21 7.08 7.00 8.95
N LEU A 22 7.66 7.95 9.68
CA LEU A 22 7.52 9.39 9.40
C LEU A 22 8.47 9.90 8.30
N ASP A 23 9.47 9.12 7.90
CA ASP A 23 10.37 9.46 6.80
C ASP A 23 9.73 9.07 5.45
N PRO A 24 9.35 10.04 4.60
CA PRO A 24 8.65 9.77 3.33
C PRO A 24 9.51 9.02 2.31
N GLU A 25 10.84 9.00 2.48
CA GLU A 25 11.76 8.28 1.58
C GLU A 25 11.95 6.81 1.97
N LYS A 26 11.44 6.40 3.14
CA LYS A 26 11.48 5.01 3.61
C LYS A 26 10.30 4.22 3.05
N LEU A 27 10.57 2.96 2.73
CA LEU A 27 9.50 2.01 2.37
C LEU A 27 8.63 1.72 3.59
N SER A 28 7.34 1.90 3.43
CA SER A 28 6.32 1.69 4.46
C SER A 28 4.98 1.42 3.79
N TRP A 29 4.13 0.60 4.40
CA TRP A 29 2.79 0.30 3.90
C TRP A 29 1.89 1.56 3.83
N GLY A 30 2.22 2.58 4.62
CA GLY A 30 1.52 3.86 4.65
C GLY A 30 2.47 5.02 4.95
N GLN A 31 2.02 6.23 4.64
CA GLN A 31 2.69 7.49 4.94
C GLN A 31 1.74 8.37 5.75
N PHE A 32 2.27 9.08 6.74
CA PHE A 32 1.47 10.04 7.50
C PHE A 32 0.93 11.14 6.59
N ASP A 33 -0.37 11.43 6.73
CA ASP A 33 -1.03 12.55 6.07
C ASP A 33 -1.80 13.36 7.12
N PRO A 34 -1.57 14.68 7.23
CA PRO A 34 -2.17 15.48 8.29
C PRO A 34 -3.69 15.72 8.11
N GLU A 35 -4.25 15.47 6.92
CA GLU A 35 -5.67 15.69 6.63
C GLU A 35 -6.49 14.40 6.82
N VAL A 36 -6.00 13.28 6.28
CA VAL A 36 -6.72 11.99 6.31
C VAL A 36 -6.10 10.96 7.26
N GLY A 37 -5.06 11.34 8.00
CA GLY A 37 -4.34 10.50 8.95
C GLY A 37 -3.19 9.73 8.29
N TYR A 38 -3.50 8.97 7.23
CA TYR A 38 -2.47 8.33 6.41
C TYR A 38 -2.94 8.11 4.97
N ILE A 39 -1.97 8.09 4.07
CA ILE A 39 -2.10 7.62 2.69
C ILE A 39 -1.25 6.36 2.49
N LEU A 40 -1.38 5.72 1.33
CA LEU A 40 -0.56 4.56 0.98
C LEU A 40 0.89 4.99 0.76
N GLY A 41 1.84 4.11 1.10
CA GLY A 41 3.26 4.27 0.84
C GLY A 41 3.80 3.21 -0.11
N ASN A 42 5.01 3.43 -0.65
CA ASN A 42 5.73 2.41 -1.41
C ASN A 42 6.11 1.27 -0.47
N TYR A 43 5.77 0.03 -0.83
CA TYR A 43 5.88 -1.11 0.07
C TYR A 43 6.31 -2.39 -0.66
N LEU A 44 7.18 -3.17 -0.02
CA LEU A 44 7.71 -4.44 -0.53
C LEU A 44 7.66 -5.54 0.56
N PRO A 45 6.49 -5.94 1.05
CA PRO A 45 6.36 -6.96 2.07
C PRO A 45 6.69 -8.35 1.52
N GLN A 46 7.22 -9.20 2.39
CA GLN A 46 7.37 -10.64 2.15
C GLN A 46 6.12 -11.38 2.65
N ASP A 47 4.97 -11.03 2.08
CA ASP A 47 3.64 -11.58 2.43
C ASP A 47 3.05 -12.45 1.31
N GLY A 48 3.82 -12.72 0.25
CA GLY A 48 3.42 -13.55 -0.88
C GLY A 48 3.60 -15.06 -0.63
N ILE A 49 3.05 -15.86 -1.54
CA ILE A 49 3.19 -17.32 -1.54
C ILE A 49 4.64 -17.71 -1.81
N ASP A 50 5.10 -18.82 -1.22
CA ASP A 50 6.43 -19.40 -1.43
C ASP A 50 7.59 -18.43 -1.16
N ASN A 51 7.45 -17.58 -0.13
CA ASN A 51 8.41 -16.54 0.26
C ASN A 51 8.59 -15.41 -0.78
N SER A 52 7.62 -15.26 -1.69
CA SER A 52 7.59 -14.16 -2.64
C SER A 52 7.30 -12.82 -1.96
N VAL A 53 7.66 -11.75 -2.65
CA VAL A 53 7.38 -10.37 -2.23
C VAL A 53 6.25 -9.78 -3.05
N THR A 54 5.41 -8.97 -2.42
CA THR A 54 4.41 -8.17 -3.11
C THR A 54 5.00 -6.79 -3.43
N ILE A 55 4.88 -6.32 -4.66
CA ILE A 55 5.34 -4.97 -5.03
C ILE A 55 4.15 -4.02 -5.03
N ASN A 56 4.16 -2.99 -4.19
CA ASN A 56 3.11 -1.97 -4.16
C ASN A 56 3.73 -0.58 -4.28
N THR A 57 3.45 0.11 -5.39
CA THR A 57 3.91 1.48 -5.59
C THR A 57 2.76 2.47 -5.62
N VAL A 58 3.05 3.67 -5.14
CA VAL A 58 2.09 4.76 -4.99
C VAL A 58 2.62 6.04 -5.59
N GLN A 59 1.71 6.86 -6.06
CA GLN A 59 1.98 8.23 -6.46
C GLN A 59 2.06 9.12 -5.22
N LYS A 60 2.63 10.33 -5.39
CA LYS A 60 2.79 11.31 -4.30
C LYS A 60 1.47 11.74 -3.63
N ASN A 61 0.34 11.53 -4.29
CA ASN A 61 -0.99 11.84 -3.76
C ASN A 61 -1.65 10.64 -3.04
N GLY A 62 -0.89 9.55 -2.79
CA GLY A 62 -1.39 8.35 -2.11
C GLY A 62 -2.21 7.41 -2.99
N THR A 63 -2.41 7.73 -4.27
CA THR A 63 -3.06 6.81 -5.21
C THR A 63 -2.10 5.71 -5.60
N ARG A 64 -2.60 4.48 -5.75
CA ARG A 64 -1.79 3.39 -6.27
C ARG A 64 -1.33 3.73 -7.70
N SER A 65 -0.08 3.45 -8.01
CA SER A 65 0.40 3.49 -9.40
C SER A 65 -0.39 2.48 -10.23
N ALA A 66 -0.59 2.76 -11.52
CA ALA A 66 -0.92 1.68 -12.45
C ALA A 66 0.08 1.67 -13.60
N ALA A 67 0.31 0.50 -14.14
CA ALA A 67 1.17 0.34 -15.30
C ALA A 67 0.38 0.48 -16.62
N LEU A 68 -0.84 -0.04 -16.65
CA LEU A 68 -1.67 -0.02 -17.86
C LEU A 68 -2.22 1.37 -18.14
N TYR A 69 -1.97 1.85 -19.36
CA TYR A 69 -2.44 3.15 -19.87
C TYR A 69 -2.08 4.34 -18.95
N ALA A 70 -0.95 4.25 -18.25
CA ALA A 70 -0.51 5.26 -17.29
C ALA A 70 -0.37 6.67 -17.89
N ASP A 71 -0.21 6.76 -19.21
CA ASP A 71 -0.09 7.99 -20.00
C ASP A 71 -1.43 8.55 -20.50
N ARG A 72 -2.56 7.91 -20.15
CA ARG A 72 -3.91 8.27 -20.64
C ARG A 72 -4.83 8.69 -19.50
N ALA A 73 -5.82 9.50 -19.85
CA ALA A 73 -6.85 9.92 -18.90
C ALA A 73 -7.76 8.74 -18.54
N ARG A 74 -7.90 8.49 -17.24
CA ARG A 74 -8.72 7.39 -16.70
C ARG A 74 -10.21 7.65 -16.88
N ARG A 75 -10.94 6.63 -17.33
CA ARG A 75 -12.41 6.69 -17.44
C ARG A 75 -13.12 6.06 -16.25
N ILE A 76 -12.49 5.06 -15.63
CA ILE A 76 -13.01 4.39 -14.44
C ILE A 76 -12.08 4.71 -13.26
N ASN A 77 -12.65 5.29 -12.20
CA ASN A 77 -11.95 5.57 -10.96
C ASN A 77 -12.58 4.77 -9.83
N THR A 78 -11.75 4.06 -9.06
CA THR A 78 -12.21 3.18 -8.00
C THR A 78 -11.84 3.75 -6.65
N TYR A 79 -12.83 3.91 -5.77
CA TYR A 79 -12.65 4.39 -4.41
C TYR A 79 -13.15 3.32 -3.44
N GLY A 80 -12.43 3.06 -2.37
CA GLY A 80 -12.83 2.06 -1.39
C GLY A 80 -11.76 1.79 -0.35
N ASN A 81 -11.70 0.55 0.12
CA ASN A 81 -10.82 0.10 1.20
C ASN A 81 -9.67 -0.78 0.67
N SER A 82 -9.12 -1.64 1.52
CA SER A 82 -8.03 -2.57 1.18
C SER A 82 -8.30 -3.47 -0.02
N PHE A 83 -9.56 -3.80 -0.32
CA PHE A 83 -9.94 -4.56 -1.52
C PHE A 83 -9.78 -3.73 -2.80
N THR A 84 -10.17 -2.45 -2.74
CA THR A 84 -9.95 -1.51 -3.83
C THR A 84 -8.48 -1.14 -3.94
N GLN A 85 -7.73 -1.08 -2.84
CA GLN A 85 -6.28 -0.90 -2.89
C GLN A 85 -5.58 -2.07 -3.61
N GLY A 86 -6.09 -3.30 -3.47
CA GLY A 86 -5.32 -4.50 -3.84
C GLY A 86 -4.22 -4.80 -2.82
N ALA A 87 -4.52 -4.73 -1.53
CA ALA A 87 -3.58 -5.15 -0.48
C ALA A 87 -3.14 -6.61 -0.73
N GLN A 88 -1.86 -6.91 -0.56
CA GLN A 88 -1.25 -8.23 -0.84
C GLN A 88 -1.28 -8.67 -2.31
N VAL A 89 -1.57 -7.74 -3.22
CA VAL A 89 -1.51 -7.96 -4.67
C VAL A 89 -0.46 -7.03 -5.25
N SER A 90 0.37 -7.53 -6.17
CA SER A 90 1.40 -6.71 -6.80
C SER A 90 0.79 -5.67 -7.73
N ASP A 91 1.54 -4.63 -8.03
CA ASP A 91 1.28 -3.79 -9.20
C ASP A 91 1.20 -4.68 -10.45
N GLU A 92 0.36 -4.30 -11.42
CA GLU A 92 0.03 -5.07 -12.63
C GLU A 92 -0.87 -6.30 -12.41
N GLU A 93 -1.14 -6.68 -11.15
CA GLU A 93 -1.97 -7.84 -10.81
C GLU A 93 -3.30 -7.47 -10.14
N THR A 94 -3.58 -6.17 -9.97
CA THR A 94 -4.83 -5.72 -9.35
C THR A 94 -6.05 -6.00 -10.23
N TRP A 95 -7.21 -6.20 -9.62
CA TRP A 95 -8.45 -6.45 -10.40
C TRP A 95 -8.79 -5.26 -11.31
N GLN A 96 -8.41 -4.03 -10.95
CA GLN A 96 -8.56 -2.85 -11.79
C GLN A 96 -7.71 -2.94 -13.05
N GLU A 97 -6.48 -3.41 -12.94
CA GLU A 97 -5.57 -3.58 -14.08
C GLU A 97 -6.06 -4.71 -14.99
N TYR A 98 -6.50 -5.83 -14.43
CA TYR A 98 -7.17 -6.88 -15.20
C TYR A 98 -8.43 -6.35 -15.93
N LEU A 99 -9.26 -5.55 -15.25
CA LEU A 99 -10.46 -4.96 -15.83
C LEU A 99 -10.12 -3.97 -16.96
N ALA A 100 -9.14 -3.09 -16.75
CA ALA A 100 -8.65 -2.12 -17.72
C ALA A 100 -8.09 -2.82 -18.97
N ALA A 101 -7.27 -3.86 -18.79
CA ALA A 101 -6.76 -4.69 -19.88
C ALA A 101 -7.89 -5.36 -20.67
N HIS A 102 -8.86 -5.94 -19.97
CA HIS A 102 -9.97 -6.66 -20.58
C HIS A 102 -10.86 -5.76 -21.43
N LEU A 103 -11.17 -4.56 -20.93
CA LEU A 103 -12.06 -3.62 -21.62
C LEU A 103 -11.32 -2.72 -22.62
N GLY A 104 -9.98 -2.69 -22.62
CA GLY A 104 -9.22 -1.67 -23.35
C GLY A 104 -9.44 -0.26 -22.81
N GLU A 105 -9.77 -0.16 -21.53
CA GLU A 105 -10.11 1.09 -20.85
C GLU A 105 -8.84 1.69 -20.22
N PRO A 106 -8.49 2.97 -20.51
CA PRO A 106 -7.49 3.71 -19.76
C PRO A 106 -7.97 4.12 -18.36
#